data_AF-A0A6G6J8I9-F1
#
_entry.id   AF-A0A6G6J8I9-F1
#
_cell.length_a   1.000
_cell.length_b   1.000
_cell.length_c   1.000
_cell.angle_alpha   90.00
_cell.angle_beta   90.00
_cell.angle_gamma   90.00
#
_symmetry.space_group_name_H-M   'P 1'
#
loop_
_entity.id
_entity.type
_entity.pdbx_description
1 polymer ?
#
loop_
_entity_poly.entity_id
_entity_poly.type
_entity_poly.pdbx_seq_one_letter_code
_entity_poly.pdbx_strand_id
1 'polypeptide(L)'
;MTGLNALSLKHQVKRLVSLGFIRTHVPGVSSGIFVGAKVPTIYYLNLDHPQLGATRGARGLVVHVTLGPGKFNRLATGIPSSQALTALGAPALDMLYHKLAGHTSRLLSAVWARADDACSEVKAAVADDIDGEVGALWVGNSAKDKGYYWAEMQENFHATACEWADGLHRRLLRWKVWEGYKPQLVRLIPAPDRKDGLTITSLVVYPAPRSAATCLVVWDKYDGRVDYYGHETDLDLALRCEVGLLTEA
;
A
#
# COMPACT_ATOMS: atom_id res chain seq x y z
N MET A 1 6.54 22.47 14.03
CA MET A 1 5.68 22.73 12.84
C MET A 1 4.17 22.74 13.10
N THR A 2 3.63 22.21 14.20
CA THR A 2 2.19 22.36 14.54
C THR A 2 1.91 23.18 15.81
N GLY A 3 2.94 23.51 16.59
CA GLY A 3 2.79 24.15 17.91
C GLY A 3 2.20 23.23 19.00
N LEU A 4 1.83 21.99 18.66
CA LEU A 4 1.25 21.02 19.58
C LEU A 4 2.34 20.20 20.27
N ASN A 5 2.14 19.93 21.57
CA ASN A 5 2.95 18.95 22.29
C ASN A 5 2.60 17.50 21.83
N ALA A 6 3.46 16.55 22.18
CA ALA A 6 3.34 15.15 21.71
C ALA A 6 2.03 14.47 22.14
N LEU A 7 1.52 14.74 23.35
CA LEU A 7 0.26 14.19 23.85
C LEU A 7 -0.94 14.75 23.08
N SER A 8 -0.98 16.06 22.88
CA SER A 8 -2.01 16.73 22.10
C SER A 8 -2.00 16.26 20.65
N LEU A 9 -0.82 16.07 20.04
CA LEU A 9 -0.71 15.53 18.69
C LEU A 9 -1.26 14.10 18.60
N LYS A 10 -0.89 13.22 19.55
CA LYS A 10 -1.41 11.85 19.62
C LYS A 10 -2.93 11.83 19.76
N HIS A 11 -3.48 12.69 20.61
CA HIS A 11 -4.91 12.83 20.78
C HIS A 11 -5.61 13.32 19.50
N GLN A 12 -5.06 14.33 18.82
CA GLN A 12 -5.62 14.84 17.56
C GLN A 12 -5.57 13.79 16.44
N VAL A 13 -4.46 13.07 16.30
CA VAL A 13 -4.35 11.96 15.34
C VAL A 13 -5.39 10.88 15.64
N LYS A 14 -5.52 10.46 16.91
CA LYS A 14 -6.55 9.49 17.32
C LYS A 14 -7.95 9.99 17.00
N ARG A 15 -8.21 11.29 17.19
CA ARG A 15 -9.48 11.92 16.84
C ARG A 15 -9.72 11.95 15.33
N LEU A 16 -8.70 12.23 14.52
CA LEU A 16 -8.81 12.21 13.06
C LEU A 16 -9.06 10.78 12.53
N VAL A 17 -8.47 9.77 13.16
CA VAL A 17 -8.78 8.36 12.88
C VAL A 17 -10.23 8.06 13.28
N SER A 18 -10.66 8.41 14.50
CA SER A 18 -12.02 8.13 14.97
C SER A 18 -13.10 8.86 14.18
N LEU A 19 -12.79 10.05 13.68
CA LEU A 19 -13.68 10.82 12.80
C LEU A 19 -13.64 10.34 11.35
N GLY A 20 -12.78 9.39 10.99
CA GLY A 20 -12.70 8.84 9.64
C GLY A 20 -11.98 9.71 8.62
N PHE A 21 -11.21 10.72 9.05
CA PHE A 21 -10.34 11.53 8.18
C PHE A 21 -9.03 10.82 7.83
N ILE A 22 -8.60 9.86 8.65
CA ILE A 22 -7.44 8.99 8.40
C ILE A 22 -7.98 7.57 8.25
N ARG A 23 -7.81 6.97 7.07
CA ARG A 23 -8.19 5.57 6.79
C ARG A 23 -7.27 4.60 7.52
N THR A 24 -5.97 4.86 7.49
CA THR A 24 -4.95 3.97 8.07
C THR A 24 -3.75 4.77 8.55
N HIS A 25 -3.13 4.32 9.63
CA HIS A 25 -1.91 4.89 10.18
C HIS A 25 -0.91 3.79 10.50
N VAL A 26 0.34 3.99 10.09
CA VAL A 26 1.46 3.09 10.37
C VAL A 26 2.42 3.80 11.30
N PRO A 27 2.58 3.33 12.55
CA PRO A 27 3.49 3.96 13.48
C PRO A 27 4.91 3.93 12.93
N GLY A 28 5.63 5.05 13.07
CA GLY A 28 7.05 5.11 12.74
C GLY A 28 7.86 4.14 13.60
N VAL A 29 8.96 3.64 13.04
CA VAL A 29 9.81 2.64 13.68
C VAL A 29 11.15 3.25 14.01
N SER A 30 11.57 3.10 15.27
CA SER A 30 12.96 3.21 15.70
C SER A 30 13.43 1.81 16.09
N SER A 31 14.18 1.16 15.21
CA SER A 31 14.75 -0.16 15.48
C SER A 31 16.26 -0.04 15.62
N GLY A 32 16.86 -0.78 16.56
CA GLY A 32 18.31 -0.93 16.63
C GLY A 32 18.90 -1.63 15.39
N ILE A 33 18.05 -2.16 14.52
CA ILE A 33 18.40 -2.73 13.22
C ILE A 33 18.56 -1.61 12.16
N PHE A 34 17.81 -0.52 12.29
CA PHE A 34 17.91 0.68 11.45
C PHE A 34 18.76 1.73 12.18
N VAL A 35 20.01 1.38 12.52
CA VAL A 35 20.89 2.26 13.31
C VAL A 35 21.03 3.61 12.61
N GLY A 36 20.70 4.71 13.30
CA GLY A 36 20.77 6.05 12.73
C GLY A 36 19.62 6.43 11.76
N ALA A 37 18.77 5.49 11.37
CA ALA A 37 17.63 5.74 10.48
C ALA A 37 16.31 5.72 11.26
N LYS A 38 15.64 6.88 11.31
CA LYS A 38 14.29 7.00 11.86
C LYS A 38 13.29 6.93 10.72
N VAL A 39 12.45 5.90 10.69
CA VAL A 39 11.42 5.81 9.66
C VAL A 39 10.16 6.53 10.13
N PRO A 40 9.71 7.57 9.41
CA PRO A 40 8.57 8.37 9.85
C PRO A 40 7.27 7.59 9.76
N THR A 41 6.32 8.00 10.59
CA THR A 41 4.93 7.54 10.57
C THR A 41 4.27 7.81 9.21
N ILE A 42 3.49 6.84 8.70
CA ILE A 42 2.72 6.99 7.46
C ILE A 42 1.22 7.15 7.79
N TYR A 43 0.58 8.15 7.18
CA TYR A 43 -0.86 8.41 7.32
C TYR A 43 -1.56 8.33 5.96
N TYR A 44 -2.56 7.46 5.85
CA TYR A 44 -3.45 7.37 4.69
C TYR A 44 -4.71 8.19 4.97
N LEU A 45 -4.87 9.30 4.26
CA LEU A 45 -6.00 10.20 4.45
C LEU A 45 -7.24 9.69 3.73
N ASN A 46 -8.41 9.83 4.37
CA ASN A 46 -9.69 9.64 3.72
C ASN A 46 -10.08 10.90 2.98
N LEU A 47 -9.69 10.97 1.73
CA LEU A 47 -9.92 12.16 0.95
C LEU A 47 -11.37 12.31 0.44
N ASP A 48 -12.23 11.30 0.64
CA ASP A 48 -13.66 11.30 0.31
C ASP A 48 -14.54 11.64 1.53
N HIS A 49 -13.91 12.05 2.64
CA HIS A 49 -14.62 12.41 3.85
C HIS A 49 -15.58 13.59 3.60
N PRO A 50 -16.87 13.52 4.00
CA PRO A 50 -17.88 14.54 3.68
C PRO A 50 -17.50 15.96 4.09
N GLN A 51 -16.70 16.11 5.15
CA GLN A 51 -16.24 17.42 5.65
C GLN A 51 -15.05 18.02 4.87
N LEU A 52 -14.43 17.31 3.91
CA LEU A 52 -13.34 17.83 3.08
C LEU A 52 -13.82 18.59 1.83
N GLY A 53 -15.13 18.62 1.58
CA GLY A 53 -15.77 19.38 0.50
C GLY A 53 -15.66 18.75 -0.89
N ALA A 54 -16.67 18.98 -1.73
CA ALA A 54 -16.79 18.44 -3.09
C ALA A 54 -15.79 19.02 -4.12
N THR A 55 -14.89 19.91 -3.69
CA THR A 55 -13.92 20.59 -4.57
C THR A 55 -12.75 19.71 -5.00
N ARG A 56 -12.54 18.55 -4.37
CA ARG A 56 -11.57 17.55 -4.85
C ARG A 56 -12.29 16.57 -5.77
N GLY A 57 -11.81 16.45 -7.00
CA GLY A 57 -12.37 15.55 -8.00
C GLY A 57 -12.61 14.15 -7.44
N ALA A 58 -13.72 13.53 -7.87
CA ALA A 58 -14.13 12.21 -7.42
C ALA A 58 -13.01 11.18 -7.60
N ARG A 59 -13.02 10.12 -6.79
CA ARG A 59 -12.09 9.00 -6.85
C ARG A 59 -12.82 7.69 -7.11
N GLY A 60 -12.11 6.74 -7.69
CA GLY A 60 -12.57 5.36 -7.75
C GLY A 60 -11.92 4.53 -6.66
N LEU A 61 -12.61 3.51 -6.17
CA LEU A 61 -12.09 2.51 -5.25
C LEU A 61 -12.22 1.12 -5.86
N VAL A 62 -11.16 0.33 -5.78
CA VAL A 62 -11.21 -1.10 -6.07
C VAL A 62 -10.64 -1.85 -4.89
N VAL A 63 -11.40 -2.80 -4.34
CA VAL A 63 -10.88 -3.72 -3.33
C VAL A 63 -10.69 -5.08 -3.97
N HIS A 64 -9.46 -5.54 -4.01
CA HIS A 64 -9.09 -6.83 -4.57
C HIS A 64 -8.82 -7.82 -3.43
N VAL A 65 -9.67 -8.84 -3.33
CA VAL A 65 -9.61 -9.89 -2.30
C VAL A 65 -9.13 -11.17 -2.95
N THR A 66 -8.02 -11.72 -2.45
CA THR A 66 -7.38 -12.94 -2.99
C THR A 66 -7.10 -13.96 -1.91
N LEU A 67 -7.00 -15.22 -2.31
CA LEU A 67 -6.26 -16.21 -1.52
C LEU A 67 -4.77 -15.96 -1.70
N GLY A 68 -4.04 -15.84 -0.59
CA GLY A 68 -2.62 -15.59 -0.67
C GLY A 68 -1.93 -15.72 0.68
N PRO A 69 -0.62 -15.94 0.65
CA PRO A 69 0.15 -15.94 1.89
C PRO A 69 0.07 -14.53 2.52
N GLY A 70 0.12 -14.48 3.86
CA GLY A 70 -0.05 -13.23 4.61
C GLY A 70 0.91 -12.11 4.18
N LYS A 71 0.58 -10.87 4.55
CA LYS A 71 1.21 -9.60 4.16
C LYS A 71 2.74 -9.66 3.97
N PHE A 72 3.46 -10.24 4.93
CA PHE A 72 4.93 -10.28 4.94
C PHE A 72 5.56 -11.33 4.03
N ASN A 73 4.80 -12.30 3.51
CA ASN A 73 5.35 -13.28 2.58
C ASN A 73 5.74 -12.63 1.24
N ARG A 74 5.10 -11.53 0.88
CA ARG A 74 5.49 -10.72 -0.28
C ARG A 74 6.82 -10.01 -0.06
N LEU A 75 7.20 -9.72 1.19
CA LEU A 75 8.54 -9.25 1.51
C LEU A 75 9.56 -10.40 1.47
N ALA A 76 9.13 -11.63 1.74
CA ALA A 76 9.99 -12.81 1.73
C ALA A 76 10.50 -13.21 0.34
N THR A 77 9.79 -12.86 -0.73
CA THR A 77 10.30 -13.01 -2.10
C THR A 77 11.35 -11.95 -2.44
N GLY A 78 11.30 -10.78 -1.79
CA GLY A 78 12.22 -9.67 -2.02
C GLY A 78 13.39 -9.57 -1.02
N ILE A 79 13.43 -10.42 0.01
CA ILE A 79 14.45 -10.39 1.06
C ILE A 79 15.04 -11.81 1.22
N PRO A 80 16.36 -11.99 1.08
CA PRO A 80 16.96 -13.30 0.76
C PRO A 80 16.95 -14.37 1.87
N SER A 81 16.35 -14.14 3.05
CA SER A 81 16.05 -15.26 3.97
C SER A 81 14.92 -14.99 4.96
N SER A 82 14.10 -16.01 5.21
CA SER A 82 13.03 -16.02 6.23
C SER A 82 13.53 -15.78 7.65
N GLN A 83 14.77 -16.18 7.95
CA GLN A 83 15.41 -16.00 9.25
C GLN A 83 15.82 -14.53 9.50
N ALA A 84 16.27 -13.84 8.45
CA ALA A 84 16.64 -12.43 8.55
C ALA A 84 15.39 -11.52 8.63
N LEU A 85 14.31 -11.88 7.92
CA LEU A 85 12.99 -11.23 8.04
C LEU A 85 12.39 -11.37 9.44
N THR A 86 12.49 -12.56 10.04
CA THR A 86 11.96 -12.79 11.40
C THR A 86 12.73 -12.00 12.46
N ALA A 87 14.03 -11.72 12.24
CA ALA A 87 14.83 -10.89 13.13
C ALA A 87 14.41 -9.41 13.13
N LEU A 88 13.72 -8.91 12.10
CA LEU A 88 13.28 -7.52 12.00
C LEU A 88 12.18 -7.15 13.00
N GLY A 89 11.36 -8.13 13.37
CA GLY A 89 10.14 -7.92 14.14
C GLY A 89 9.02 -7.26 13.33
N ALA A 90 7.78 -7.41 13.82
CA ALA A 90 6.57 -6.96 13.13
C ALA A 90 6.57 -5.46 12.74
N PRO A 91 7.02 -4.50 13.58
CA PRO A 91 7.00 -3.09 13.21
C PRO A 91 7.86 -2.75 11.99
N ALA A 92 9.07 -3.34 11.90
CA ALA A 92 9.96 -3.11 10.77
C ALA A 92 9.44 -3.78 9.49
N LEU A 93 8.84 -4.96 9.59
CA LEU A 93 8.17 -5.63 8.48
C LEU A 93 6.98 -4.83 7.95
N ASP A 94 6.15 -4.27 8.84
CA ASP A 94 5.07 -3.35 8.46
C ASP A 94 5.63 -2.15 7.70
N MET A 95 6.67 -1.52 8.21
CA MET A 95 7.27 -0.37 7.55
C MET A 95 7.78 -0.69 6.13
N LEU A 96 8.52 -1.79 5.98
CA LEU A 96 9.01 -2.24 4.67
C LEU A 96 7.86 -2.58 3.73
N TYR A 97 6.79 -3.22 4.22
CA TYR A 97 5.60 -3.49 3.41
C TYR A 97 4.94 -2.20 2.90
N HIS A 98 4.83 -1.18 3.77
CA HIS A 98 4.21 0.08 3.39
C HIS A 98 5.05 0.87 2.40
N LYS A 99 6.38 0.85 2.53
CA LYS A 99 7.31 1.37 1.51
C LYS A 99 7.12 0.64 0.18
N LEU A 100 7.11 -0.70 0.21
CA LEU A 100 6.88 -1.53 -0.97
C LEU A 100 5.55 -1.18 -1.65
N ALA A 101 4.47 -1.02 -0.88
CA ALA A 101 3.16 -0.61 -1.39
C ALA A 101 3.18 0.80 -2.01
N GLY A 102 3.99 1.71 -1.44
CA GLY A 102 4.21 3.06 -1.98
C GLY A 102 4.89 3.07 -3.35
N HIS A 103 5.99 2.32 -3.51
CA HIS A 103 6.66 2.15 -4.80
C HIS A 103 5.77 1.40 -5.81
N THR A 104 5.09 0.33 -5.37
CA THR A 104 4.11 -0.41 -6.16
C THR A 104 2.99 0.50 -6.66
N SER A 105 2.52 1.45 -5.85
CA SER A 105 1.50 2.43 -6.26
C SER A 105 1.96 3.30 -7.43
N ARG A 106 3.21 3.77 -7.41
CA ARG A 106 3.80 4.58 -8.49
C ARG A 106 3.94 3.77 -9.77
N LEU A 107 4.47 2.55 -9.66
CA LEU A 107 4.60 1.62 -10.77
C LEU A 107 3.23 1.26 -11.38
N LEU A 108 2.25 0.93 -10.54
CA LEU A 108 0.90 0.60 -10.98
C LEU A 108 0.21 1.79 -11.67
N SER A 109 0.45 3.01 -11.20
CA SER A 109 -0.04 4.23 -11.88
C SER A 109 0.49 4.32 -13.31
N ALA A 110 1.78 4.06 -13.52
CA ALA A 110 2.40 4.11 -14.84
C ALA A 110 1.93 2.95 -15.74
N VAL A 111 1.94 1.72 -15.21
CA VAL A 111 1.56 0.50 -15.95
C VAL A 111 0.08 0.54 -16.37
N TRP A 112 -0.81 1.04 -15.51
CA TRP A 112 -2.24 1.15 -15.82
C TRP A 112 -2.56 2.35 -16.75
N ALA A 113 -1.81 3.45 -16.67
CA ALA A 113 -1.99 4.60 -17.57
C ALA A 113 -1.65 4.31 -19.05
N ARG A 114 -0.85 3.27 -19.31
CA ARG A 114 -0.45 2.78 -20.66
C ARG A 114 0.25 3.83 -21.54
N ALA A 115 1.51 4.09 -21.23
CA ALA A 115 2.54 4.50 -22.16
C ALA A 115 3.84 3.74 -21.82
N ASP A 116 4.36 2.93 -22.75
CA ASP A 116 5.48 2.01 -22.47
C ASP A 116 6.78 2.77 -22.13
N ASP A 117 7.02 3.92 -22.78
CA ASP A 117 8.19 4.77 -22.51
C ASP A 117 8.14 5.38 -21.10
N ALA A 118 6.98 5.92 -20.70
CA ALA A 118 6.78 6.47 -19.36
C ALA A 118 6.89 5.40 -18.26
N CYS A 119 6.53 4.14 -18.57
CA CYS A 119 6.66 3.04 -17.63
C CYS A 119 8.12 2.72 -17.32
N SER A 120 8.99 2.74 -18.33
CA SER A 120 10.42 2.46 -18.18
C SER A 120 11.14 3.54 -17.36
N GLU A 121 10.83 4.82 -17.62
CA GLU A 121 11.34 5.95 -16.83
C GLU A 121 10.89 5.87 -15.37
N VAL A 122 9.62 5.55 -15.12
CA VAL A 122 9.11 5.39 -13.75
C VAL A 122 9.74 4.20 -13.04
N LYS A 123 10.00 3.09 -13.74
CA LYS A 123 10.73 1.94 -13.18
C LYS A 123 12.15 2.34 -12.74
N ALA A 124 12.88 3.04 -13.60
CA ALA A 124 14.22 3.54 -13.27
C ALA A 124 14.19 4.51 -12.07
N ALA A 125 13.30 5.51 -12.09
CA ALA A 125 13.17 6.46 -10.98
C ALA A 125 12.77 5.79 -9.66
N VAL A 126 11.93 4.75 -9.71
CA VAL A 126 11.56 3.98 -8.52
C VAL A 126 12.74 3.15 -8.01
N ALA A 127 13.58 2.60 -8.89
CA ALA A 127 14.81 1.92 -8.49
C ALA A 127 15.78 2.88 -7.76
N ASP A 128 15.99 4.08 -8.30
CA ASP A 128 16.83 5.12 -7.68
C ASP A 128 16.28 5.54 -6.30
N ASP A 129 14.97 5.75 -6.19
CA ASP A 129 14.31 6.08 -4.92
C ASP A 129 14.43 4.94 -3.90
N ILE A 130 14.33 3.68 -4.33
CA ILE A 130 14.54 2.52 -3.46
C ILE A 130 15.99 2.46 -3.01
N ASP A 131 16.96 2.74 -3.87
CA ASP A 131 18.37 2.75 -3.47
C ASP A 131 18.64 3.84 -2.42
N GLY A 132 18.13 5.06 -2.65
CA GLY A 132 18.24 6.15 -1.68
C GLY A 132 17.50 5.88 -0.36
N GLU A 133 16.25 5.39 -0.42
CA GLU A 133 15.43 5.20 0.77
C GLU A 133 15.76 3.92 1.54
N VAL A 134 15.89 2.78 0.85
CA VAL A 134 16.16 1.49 1.49
C VAL A 134 17.65 1.36 1.79
N GLY A 135 18.53 1.80 0.90
CA GLY A 135 19.99 1.81 1.16
C GLY A 135 20.35 2.62 2.40
N ALA A 136 19.70 3.77 2.61
CA ALA A 136 19.94 4.61 3.80
C ALA A 136 19.40 4.04 5.13
N LEU A 137 18.51 3.03 5.10
CA LEU A 137 17.98 2.42 6.33
C LEU A 137 19.03 1.59 7.07
N TRP A 138 20.09 1.16 6.38
CA TRP A 138 21.03 0.16 6.87
C TRP A 138 22.42 0.79 7.03
N VAL A 139 22.61 1.54 8.12
CA VAL A 139 23.91 2.11 8.46
C VAL A 139 24.72 1.08 9.25
N GLY A 140 25.55 0.31 8.55
CA GLY A 140 26.44 -0.70 9.12
C GLY A 140 27.65 -0.97 8.22
N ASN A 141 28.73 -1.49 8.80
CA ASN A 141 29.94 -1.80 8.04
C ASN A 141 29.79 -3.23 7.52
N SER A 142 29.70 -3.43 6.20
CA SER A 142 29.37 -4.72 5.55
C SER A 142 30.26 -5.89 6.01
N ALA A 143 31.48 -5.60 6.45
CA ALA A 143 32.42 -6.59 6.99
C ALA A 143 32.10 -7.07 8.43
N LYS A 144 31.41 -6.26 9.24
CA LYS A 144 31.09 -6.54 10.66
C LYS A 144 29.64 -6.98 10.88
N ASP A 145 28.71 -6.50 10.06
CA ASP A 145 27.27 -6.72 10.23
C ASP A 145 26.73 -7.83 9.30
N LYS A 146 27.41 -8.99 9.31
CA LYS A 146 27.17 -10.15 8.43
C LYS A 146 25.75 -10.73 8.42
N GLY A 147 24.82 -10.20 9.22
CA GLY A 147 23.41 -10.64 9.27
C GLY A 147 22.39 -9.65 8.68
N TYR A 148 22.77 -8.38 8.49
CA TYR A 148 21.82 -7.30 8.16
C TYR A 148 22.10 -6.60 6.83
N TYR A 149 23.29 -6.81 6.25
CA TYR A 149 23.58 -6.38 4.89
C TYR A 149 23.26 -7.51 3.92
N TRP A 150 22.26 -7.31 3.07
CA TRP A 150 21.86 -8.28 2.07
C TRP A 150 22.24 -7.76 0.68
N ALA A 151 23.18 -8.43 0.03
CA ALA A 151 23.49 -8.15 -1.37
C ALA A 151 22.21 -8.27 -2.20
N GLU A 152 22.03 -7.38 -3.18
CA GLU A 152 20.89 -7.37 -4.10
C GLU A 152 19.51 -7.07 -3.45
N MET A 153 19.46 -6.62 -2.19
CA MET A 153 18.19 -6.29 -1.53
C MET A 153 17.39 -5.23 -2.28
N GLN A 154 18.04 -4.14 -2.71
CA GLN A 154 17.37 -3.06 -3.44
C GLN A 154 16.80 -3.57 -4.76
N GLU A 155 17.58 -4.40 -5.49
CA GLU A 155 17.16 -5.03 -6.74
C GLU A 155 15.96 -5.96 -6.52
N ASN A 156 16.01 -6.82 -5.50
CA ASN A 156 14.93 -7.73 -5.14
C ASN A 156 13.67 -6.98 -4.66
N PHE A 157 13.84 -5.89 -3.91
CA PHE A 157 12.74 -5.03 -3.46
C PHE A 157 12.07 -4.31 -4.64
N HIS A 158 12.88 -3.79 -5.58
CA HIS A 158 12.41 -3.19 -6.82
C HIS A 158 11.69 -4.22 -7.72
N ALA A 159 12.27 -5.41 -7.91
CA ALA A 159 11.67 -6.50 -8.67
C ALA A 159 10.31 -6.91 -8.07
N THR A 160 10.25 -7.07 -6.75
CA THR A 160 9.00 -7.38 -6.02
C THR A 160 7.93 -6.30 -6.23
N ALA A 161 8.31 -5.02 -6.23
CA ALA A 161 7.40 -3.91 -6.49
C ALA A 161 6.85 -3.95 -7.93
N CYS A 162 7.70 -4.23 -8.91
CA CYS A 162 7.32 -4.40 -10.31
C CYS A 162 6.36 -5.58 -10.51
N GLU A 163 6.72 -6.75 -10.00
CA GLU A 163 5.90 -7.96 -10.07
C GLU A 163 4.52 -7.75 -9.43
N TRP A 164 4.47 -7.03 -8.31
CA TRP A 164 3.21 -6.70 -7.65
C TRP A 164 2.34 -5.78 -8.53
N ALA A 165 2.92 -4.69 -9.06
CA ALA A 165 2.20 -3.76 -9.92
C ALA A 165 1.66 -4.47 -11.18
N ASP A 166 2.52 -5.22 -11.87
CA ASP A 166 2.15 -5.96 -13.09
C ASP A 166 1.13 -7.06 -12.79
N GLY A 167 1.28 -7.76 -11.66
CA GLY A 167 0.34 -8.78 -11.19
C GLY A 167 -1.03 -8.23 -10.80
N LEU A 168 -1.08 -7.03 -10.20
CA LEU A 168 -2.35 -6.34 -9.93
C LEU A 168 -3.00 -5.91 -11.24
N HIS A 169 -2.26 -5.22 -12.12
CA HIS A 169 -2.81 -4.75 -13.39
C HIS A 169 -3.37 -5.90 -14.25
N ARG A 170 -2.65 -7.03 -14.37
CA ARG A 170 -3.15 -8.24 -15.06
C ARG A 170 -4.46 -8.75 -14.48
N ARG A 171 -4.61 -8.75 -13.15
CA ARG A 171 -5.84 -9.18 -12.48
C ARG A 171 -6.99 -8.20 -12.70
N LEU A 172 -6.72 -6.90 -12.62
CA LEU A 172 -7.72 -5.86 -12.90
C LEU A 172 -8.24 -5.97 -14.35
N LEU A 173 -7.34 -6.22 -15.32
CA LEU A 173 -7.70 -6.49 -16.71
C LEU A 173 -8.55 -7.77 -16.86
N ARG A 174 -8.14 -8.87 -16.21
CA ARG A 174 -8.89 -10.13 -16.22
C ARG A 174 -10.34 -9.95 -15.75
N TRP A 175 -10.52 -9.14 -14.70
CA TRP A 175 -11.83 -8.85 -14.10
C TRP A 175 -12.57 -7.68 -14.76
N LYS A 176 -12.05 -7.14 -15.87
CA LYS A 176 -12.62 -6.01 -16.61
C LYS A 176 -12.94 -4.80 -15.71
N VAL A 177 -12.09 -4.54 -14.72
CA VAL A 177 -12.22 -3.40 -13.82
C VAL A 177 -12.07 -2.12 -14.65
N TRP A 178 -13.20 -1.41 -14.83
CA TRP A 178 -13.30 -0.20 -15.64
C TRP A 178 -12.59 -0.33 -17.00
N GLU A 179 -13.11 -1.20 -17.86
CA GLU A 179 -12.52 -1.46 -19.18
C GLU A 179 -12.22 -0.16 -19.95
N GLY A 180 -10.98 -0.03 -20.42
CA GLY A 180 -10.51 1.15 -21.16
C GLY A 180 -10.16 2.39 -20.30
N TYR A 181 -10.42 2.37 -19.00
CA TYR A 181 -10.04 3.46 -18.10
C TYR A 181 -8.53 3.48 -17.83
N LYS A 182 -7.98 4.71 -17.80
CA LYS A 182 -6.57 4.99 -17.54
C LYS A 182 -6.46 5.98 -16.37
N PRO A 183 -6.10 5.52 -15.17
CA PRO A 183 -5.90 6.42 -14.04
C PRO A 183 -4.66 7.30 -14.26
N GLN A 184 -4.69 8.51 -13.70
CA GLN A 184 -3.48 9.33 -13.55
C GLN A 184 -2.67 8.89 -12.33
N LEU A 185 -3.37 8.47 -11.28
CA LEU A 185 -2.78 8.06 -10.02
C LEU A 185 -3.52 6.87 -9.45
N VAL A 186 -2.76 5.92 -8.93
CA VAL A 186 -3.22 4.77 -8.15
C VAL A 186 -2.50 4.78 -6.81
N ARG A 187 -3.23 4.57 -5.72
CA ARG A 187 -2.68 4.45 -4.37
C ARG A 187 -3.17 3.17 -3.73
N LEU A 188 -2.22 2.32 -3.34
CA LEU A 188 -2.50 1.17 -2.51
C LEU A 188 -2.80 1.65 -1.09
N ILE A 189 -3.91 1.19 -0.53
CA ILE A 189 -4.21 1.25 0.90
C ILE A 189 -3.92 -0.14 1.45
N PRO A 190 -2.88 -0.27 2.29
CA PRO A 190 -2.59 -1.52 2.98
C PRO A 190 -3.75 -1.94 3.88
N ALA A 191 -4.20 -3.17 3.69
CA ALA A 191 -5.24 -3.76 4.51
C ALA A 191 -4.67 -4.29 5.83
N PRO A 192 -5.50 -4.39 6.89
CA PRO A 192 -5.15 -5.09 8.12
C PRO A 192 -4.88 -6.58 7.86
N ASP A 193 -4.04 -7.17 8.70
CA ASP A 193 -3.76 -8.61 8.65
C ASP A 193 -5.00 -9.42 8.99
N ARG A 194 -5.21 -10.51 8.26
CA ARG A 194 -6.32 -11.43 8.48
C ARG A 194 -5.82 -12.83 8.82
N LYS A 195 -6.54 -13.50 9.71
CA LYS A 195 -6.24 -14.87 10.16
C LYS A 195 -6.86 -15.94 9.26
N ASP A 196 -7.74 -15.55 8.35
CA ASP A 196 -8.50 -16.45 7.47
C ASP A 196 -7.77 -16.79 6.15
N GLY A 197 -6.52 -16.35 5.99
CA GLY A 197 -5.71 -16.62 4.79
C GLY A 197 -6.09 -15.78 3.57
N LEU A 198 -6.95 -14.77 3.75
CA LEU A 198 -7.27 -13.82 2.69
C LEU A 198 -6.29 -12.64 2.70
N THR A 199 -5.87 -12.26 1.51
CA THR A 199 -5.06 -11.06 1.27
C THR A 199 -5.90 -10.03 0.53
N ILE A 200 -5.99 -8.85 1.12
CA ILE A 200 -6.79 -7.73 0.61
C ILE A 200 -5.85 -6.65 0.13
N THR A 201 -6.06 -6.17 -1.09
CA THR A 201 -5.39 -5.02 -1.67
C THR A 201 -6.42 -4.00 -2.11
N SER A 202 -6.46 -2.87 -1.39
CA SER A 202 -7.36 -1.77 -1.71
C SER A 202 -6.62 -0.73 -2.56
N LEU A 203 -7.25 -0.26 -3.62
CA LEU A 203 -6.70 0.66 -4.61
C LEU A 203 -7.62 1.87 -4.75
N VAL A 204 -7.09 3.05 -4.45
CA VAL A 204 -7.75 4.32 -4.77
C VAL A 204 -7.18 4.86 -6.07
N VAL A 205 -8.05 5.16 -7.03
CA VAL A 205 -7.67 5.72 -8.32
C VAL A 205 -8.16 7.16 -8.48
N TYR A 206 -7.37 7.95 -9.19
CA TYR A 206 -7.70 9.33 -9.53
C TYR A 206 -7.28 9.64 -10.98
N PRO A 207 -8.07 10.43 -11.73
CA PRO A 207 -9.43 10.91 -11.39
C PRO A 207 -10.42 9.74 -11.40
N ALA A 208 -11.60 9.86 -10.78
CA ALA A 208 -12.62 8.81 -10.83
C ALA A 208 -12.90 8.34 -12.27
N PRO A 209 -13.16 7.04 -12.46
CA PRO A 209 -13.66 6.53 -13.72
C PRO A 209 -15.01 7.17 -14.04
N ARG A 210 -15.26 7.45 -15.32
CA ARG A 210 -16.57 7.90 -15.81
C ARG A 210 -17.52 6.70 -15.92
N SER A 211 -17.89 6.14 -14.77
CA SER A 211 -18.71 4.93 -14.63
C SER A 211 -19.81 5.18 -13.61
N ALA A 212 -20.96 4.52 -13.78
CA ALA A 212 -22.02 4.52 -12.76
C ALA A 212 -21.56 3.84 -11.46
N ALA A 213 -20.65 2.87 -11.56
CA ALA A 213 -20.01 2.23 -10.42
C ALA A 213 -18.56 2.71 -10.28
N THR A 214 -18.30 3.54 -9.27
CA THR A 214 -16.96 4.04 -8.94
C THR A 214 -16.30 3.26 -7.79
N CYS A 215 -17.01 2.31 -7.19
CA CYS A 215 -16.48 1.42 -6.16
C CYS A 215 -16.71 -0.05 -6.54
N LEU A 216 -15.64 -0.84 -6.67
CA LEU A 216 -15.70 -2.25 -7.05
C LEU A 216 -15.06 -3.14 -5.98
N VAL A 217 -15.68 -4.27 -5.68
CA VAL A 217 -15.08 -5.33 -4.87
C VAL A 217 -14.86 -6.56 -5.74
N VAL A 218 -13.59 -6.87 -6.01
CA VAL A 218 -13.16 -8.01 -6.81
C VAL A 218 -12.79 -9.15 -5.87
N TRP A 219 -13.63 -10.16 -5.82
CA TRP A 219 -13.41 -11.39 -5.08
C TRP A 219 -12.71 -12.39 -5.98
N ASP A 220 -11.38 -12.35 -6.02
CA ASP A 220 -10.54 -13.30 -6.77
C ASP A 220 -10.25 -14.54 -5.90
N LYS A 221 -11.33 -15.15 -5.41
CA LYS A 221 -11.39 -16.39 -4.61
C LYS A 221 -12.68 -17.17 -4.96
N TYR A 222 -12.70 -18.48 -4.69
CA TYR A 222 -13.90 -19.35 -4.68
C TYR A 222 -14.96 -18.98 -5.76
N ASP A 223 -14.64 -19.27 -7.03
CA ASP A 223 -15.41 -18.99 -8.25
C ASP A 223 -15.32 -17.58 -8.85
N GLY A 224 -14.81 -16.59 -8.11
CA GLY A 224 -14.36 -15.35 -8.71
C GLY A 224 -15.50 -14.41 -9.15
N ARG A 225 -15.72 -13.29 -8.44
CA ARG A 225 -16.80 -12.34 -8.77
C ARG A 225 -16.39 -10.88 -8.62
N VAL A 226 -17.16 -9.98 -9.23
CA VAL A 226 -17.00 -8.53 -9.08
C VAL A 226 -18.33 -7.94 -8.64
N ASP A 227 -18.33 -7.31 -7.48
CA ASP A 227 -19.48 -6.57 -6.96
C ASP A 227 -19.29 -5.08 -7.29
N TYR A 228 -20.35 -4.43 -7.79
CA TYR A 228 -20.32 -3.06 -8.29
C TYR A 228 -21.16 -2.14 -7.41
N TYR A 229 -20.57 -1.03 -6.98
CA TYR A 229 -21.19 -0.03 -6.12
C TYR A 229 -21.02 1.37 -6.73
N GLY A 230 -22.02 2.23 -6.55
CA GLY A 230 -21.98 3.61 -7.01
C GLY A 230 -20.80 4.35 -6.40
N HIS A 231 -20.70 4.28 -5.07
CA HIS A 231 -19.68 4.92 -4.24
C HIS A 231 -19.23 4.00 -3.08
N GLU A 232 -18.11 4.34 -2.45
CA GLU A 232 -17.63 3.66 -1.22
C GLU A 232 -18.68 3.72 -0.10
N THR A 233 -19.50 4.78 -0.07
CA THR A 233 -20.58 4.96 0.91
C THR A 233 -21.70 3.94 0.80
N ASP A 234 -21.82 3.25 -0.33
CA ASP A 234 -22.88 2.27 -0.59
C ASP A 234 -22.52 0.89 -0.03
N LEU A 235 -21.24 0.67 0.32
CA LEU A 235 -20.81 -0.51 1.06
C LEU A 235 -21.37 -0.44 2.48
N ASP A 236 -22.04 -1.50 2.95
CA ASP A 236 -22.45 -1.58 4.34
C ASP A 236 -21.24 -1.73 5.28
N LEU A 237 -21.44 -1.48 6.58
CA LEU A 237 -20.38 -1.47 7.57
C LEU A 237 -19.69 -2.84 7.69
N ALA A 238 -20.46 -3.93 7.65
CA ALA A 238 -19.94 -5.29 7.80
C ALA A 238 -19.02 -5.63 6.62
N LEU A 239 -19.46 -5.31 5.40
CA LEU A 239 -18.68 -5.51 4.19
C LEU A 239 -17.42 -4.65 4.19
N ARG A 240 -17.46 -3.39 4.64
CA ARG A 240 -16.24 -2.56 4.75
C ARG A 240 -15.21 -3.13 5.71
N CYS A 241 -15.64 -3.73 6.81
CA CYS A 241 -14.76 -4.47 7.72
C CYS A 241 -14.24 -5.76 7.05
N GLU A 242 -15.13 -6.52 6.39
CA GLU A 242 -14.77 -7.75 5.69
C GLU A 242 -13.73 -7.51 4.60
N VAL A 243 -13.89 -6.44 3.81
CA VAL A 243 -12.99 -6.07 2.73
C VAL A 243 -11.85 -5.16 3.21
N GLY A 244 -11.61 -5.05 4.52
CA GLY A 244 -10.42 -4.39 5.08
C GLY A 244 -10.30 -2.89 4.80
N LEU A 245 -11.42 -2.21 4.50
CA LEU A 245 -11.49 -0.76 4.35
C LEU A 245 -11.66 -0.05 5.70
N LEU A 246 -12.24 -0.74 6.68
CA LEU A 246 -12.40 -0.29 8.05
C LEU A 246 -11.83 -1.34 9.01
N THR A 247 -11.24 -0.87 10.10
CA THR A 247 -10.83 -1.71 11.22
C THR A 247 -11.97 -1.72 12.23
N GLU A 248 -12.38 -2.90 12.72
CA GLU A 248 -13.29 -2.99 13.86
C GLU A 248 -12.65 -2.35 15.10
N ALA A 249 -13.44 -1.56 15.83
CA ALA A 249 -13.01 -0.81 17.01
C ALA A 249 -13.03 -1.68 18.28
#